data_AF-A0A4R1U4P7-F1
#
_entry.id   AF-A0A4R1U4P7-F1
#
_cell.length_a   1.000
_cell.length_b   1.000
_cell.length_c   1.000
_cell.angle_alpha   90.00
_cell.angle_beta   90.00
_cell.angle_gamma   90.00
#
_symmetry.space_group_name_H-M   'P 1'
#
loop_
_entity.id
_entity.type
_entity.pdbx_description
1 polymer ?
#
loop_
_entity_poly.entity_id
_entity_poly.type
_entity_poly.pdbx_seq_one_letter_code
_entity_poly.pdbx_strand_id
1 'polypeptide(L)'
;MATGTSSRIELSVVQHGRGIMVSNAGIQGGEPSERSAWDAFVTLADADGSAAHPHHARLIAGGPGQRNLSDAVHALCAVHGDHPGLIADVLARAIQPEASDWLAVAASGFADERTYLAHLTAAVGPLPSTPGQAESESALVGERHALEMLARSERRGCATGAVAALLHDWRAIRRVLDVAADRFGVAVPTITLPSETDTAALVAELGASPGCQRAILFGAQQLFAQHRGLWSLLEARSSARGDL
;
A
#
# COMPACT_ATOMS: atom_id res chain seq x y z
N MET A 1 -38.33 34.12 79.51
CA MET A 1 -37.27 35.14 79.43
C MET A 1 -35.97 34.42 79.09
N ALA A 2 -35.36 34.75 77.93
CA ALA A 2 -33.95 34.60 77.48
C ALA A 2 -33.09 33.39 77.96
N THR A 3 -32.26 32.69 77.19
CA THR A 3 -31.69 32.77 75.81
C THR A 3 -30.74 31.57 75.62
N GLY A 4 -30.51 31.14 74.36
CA GLY A 4 -29.33 30.37 73.91
C GLY A 4 -29.59 28.88 73.62
N THR A 5 -29.07 28.22 72.59
CA THR A 5 -28.17 28.57 71.47
C THR A 5 -28.31 27.43 70.47
N SER A 6 -28.75 27.68 69.23
CA SER A 6 -28.80 26.64 68.17
C SER A 6 -28.05 27.13 66.94
N SER A 7 -26.89 26.51 66.70
CA SER A 7 -26.00 26.77 65.58
C SER A 7 -26.64 26.25 64.28
N ARG A 8 -26.82 27.15 63.30
CA ARG A 8 -27.15 26.80 61.92
C ARG A 8 -26.21 27.62 61.03
N ILE A 9 -25.31 26.92 60.34
CA ILE A 9 -24.34 27.49 59.42
C ILE A 9 -25.09 27.96 58.17
N GLU A 10 -25.22 29.27 58.01
CA GLU A 10 -25.61 29.91 56.75
C GLU A 10 -24.36 30.15 55.91
N LEU A 11 -24.31 29.51 54.75
CA LEU A 11 -23.38 29.87 53.67
C LEU A 11 -24.12 30.78 52.69
N SER A 12 -23.58 31.99 52.60
CA SER A 12 -24.07 33.14 51.85
C SER A 12 -24.37 32.84 50.38
N VAL A 13 -25.62 33.10 49.98
CA VAL A 13 -26.04 33.26 48.59
C VAL A 13 -25.70 34.68 48.15
N VAL A 14 -24.70 34.82 47.27
CA VAL A 14 -24.51 36.04 46.48
C VAL A 14 -25.04 35.78 45.08
N GLN A 15 -26.30 36.18 44.85
CA GLN A 15 -26.82 36.41 43.51
C GLN A 15 -26.35 37.78 43.03
N HIS A 16 -25.58 37.82 41.94
CA HIS A 16 -25.56 38.95 41.02
C HIS A 16 -25.84 38.40 39.62
N GLY A 17 -26.99 38.79 39.08
CA GLY A 17 -27.41 38.44 37.74
C GLY A 17 -26.77 39.34 36.67
N ARG A 18 -27.04 38.92 35.43
CA ARG A 18 -26.81 39.57 34.12
C ARG A 18 -25.46 39.32 33.46
N GLY A 19 -25.52 38.46 32.45
CA GLY A 19 -24.57 38.39 31.36
C GLY A 19 -24.36 36.98 30.85
N ILE A 20 -25.39 36.36 30.23
CA ILE A 20 -25.12 35.22 29.35
C ILE A 20 -24.39 35.81 28.14
N MET A 21 -23.07 35.87 28.23
CA MET A 21 -22.21 36.06 27.08
C MET A 21 -22.13 34.69 26.41
N VAL A 22 -23.04 34.44 25.47
CA VAL A 22 -22.86 33.36 24.50
C VAL A 22 -21.64 33.77 23.69
N SER A 23 -20.47 33.29 24.08
CA SER A 23 -19.30 33.29 23.21
C SER A 23 -19.64 32.42 22.01
N ASN A 24 -20.12 33.07 20.96
CA ASN A 24 -20.15 32.53 19.62
C ASN A 24 -18.69 32.41 19.16
N ALA A 25 -18.01 31.37 19.67
CA ALA A 25 -16.75 30.93 19.11
C ALA A 25 -17.07 30.55 17.67
N GLY A 26 -16.60 31.41 16.76
CA GLY A 26 -16.91 31.32 15.36
C GLY A 26 -16.65 29.90 14.86
N ILE A 27 -17.56 29.44 14.01
CA ILE A 27 -17.21 28.48 12.98
C ILE A 27 -16.13 29.17 12.15
N GLN A 28 -14.88 29.02 12.57
CA GLN A 28 -13.74 29.16 11.69
C GLN A 28 -13.94 28.05 10.67
N GLY A 29 -14.35 28.45 9.47
CA GLY A 29 -14.31 27.56 8.32
C GLY A 29 -12.93 26.93 8.30
N GLY A 30 -12.89 25.60 8.35
CA GLY A 30 -11.65 24.87 8.19
C GLY A 30 -10.98 25.38 6.93
N GLU A 31 -9.76 25.90 7.10
CA GLU A 31 -8.83 26.07 6.00
C GLU A 31 -8.82 24.77 5.17
N PRO A 32 -8.56 24.81 3.85
CA PRO A 32 -8.48 23.58 3.06
C PRO A 32 -7.50 22.65 3.77
N SER A 33 -8.04 21.58 4.36
CA SER A 33 -7.28 20.57 5.10
C SER A 33 -5.99 20.32 4.36
N GLU A 34 -4.84 20.59 4.99
CA GLU A 34 -3.58 20.11 4.44
C GLU A 34 -3.79 18.63 4.11
N ARG A 35 -3.66 18.28 2.83
CA ARG A 35 -3.83 16.89 2.39
C ARG A 35 -2.87 16.06 3.21
N SER A 36 -3.39 15.09 3.96
CA SER A 36 -2.53 14.23 4.74
C SER A 36 -1.58 13.49 3.80
N ALA A 37 -0.43 13.03 4.32
CA ALA A 37 0.50 12.21 3.54
C ALA A 37 -0.22 11.00 2.91
N TRP A 38 -1.20 10.45 3.61
CA TRP A 38 -2.04 9.35 3.15
C TRP A 38 -2.97 9.75 2.00
N ASP A 39 -3.65 10.91 2.07
CA ASP A 39 -4.56 11.34 0.98
C ASP A 39 -3.79 11.54 -0.34
N ALA A 40 -2.59 12.13 -0.25
CA ALA A 40 -1.72 12.29 -1.40
C ALA A 40 -1.20 10.94 -1.93
N PHE A 41 -0.91 9.99 -1.03
CA PHE A 41 -0.51 8.63 -1.38
C PHE A 41 -1.64 7.89 -2.12
N VAL A 42 -2.88 7.95 -1.63
CA VAL A 42 -4.05 7.32 -2.28
C VAL A 42 -4.29 7.95 -3.64
N THR A 43 -4.13 9.27 -3.77
CA THR A 43 -4.24 9.93 -5.09
C THR A 43 -3.22 9.39 -6.10
N LEU A 44 -1.99 9.07 -5.66
CA LEU A 44 -1.00 8.41 -6.51
C LEU A 44 -1.43 6.98 -6.86
N ALA A 45 -1.93 6.22 -5.89
CA ALA A 45 -2.39 4.84 -6.10
C ALA A 45 -3.56 4.78 -7.08
N ASP A 46 -4.53 5.68 -6.98
CA ASP A 46 -5.68 5.75 -7.87
C ASP A 46 -5.28 6.08 -9.32
N ALA A 47 -4.23 6.88 -9.50
CA ALA A 47 -3.74 7.26 -10.82
C ALA A 47 -2.84 6.18 -11.45
N ASP A 48 -1.98 5.56 -10.64
CA ASP A 48 -0.82 4.82 -11.12
C ASP A 48 -0.72 3.38 -10.62
N GLY A 49 -1.54 2.99 -9.65
CA GLY A 49 -1.58 1.64 -9.11
C GLY A 49 -2.11 0.63 -10.13
N SER A 50 -1.91 -0.65 -9.82
CA SER A 50 -2.31 -1.79 -10.63
C SER A 50 -3.78 -1.75 -11.04
N ALA A 51 -4.67 -1.36 -10.14
CA ALA A 51 -6.11 -1.28 -10.39
C ALA A 51 -6.50 -0.25 -11.46
N ALA A 52 -5.66 0.75 -11.73
CA ALA A 52 -5.92 1.77 -12.75
C ALA A 52 -5.56 1.28 -14.17
N HIS A 53 -4.81 0.18 -14.31
CA HIS A 53 -4.34 -0.28 -15.61
C HIS A 53 -5.40 -1.11 -16.36
N PRO A 54 -5.73 -0.80 -17.64
CA PRO A 54 -6.76 -1.53 -18.40
C PRO A 54 -6.52 -3.03 -18.51
N HIS A 55 -5.26 -3.45 -18.67
CA HIS A 55 -4.92 -4.88 -18.71
C HIS A 55 -5.24 -5.62 -17.41
N HIS A 56 -5.02 -5.00 -16.25
CA HIS A 56 -5.41 -5.56 -14.95
C HIS A 56 -6.93 -5.80 -14.90
N ALA A 57 -7.71 -4.79 -15.28
CA ALA A 57 -9.18 -4.88 -15.33
C ALA A 57 -9.67 -6.01 -16.26
N ARG A 58 -9.01 -6.19 -17.41
CA ARG A 58 -9.32 -7.31 -18.32
C ARG A 58 -9.03 -8.65 -17.67
N LEU A 59 -7.89 -8.79 -16.98
CA LEU A 59 -7.49 -10.03 -16.28
C LEU A 59 -8.54 -10.50 -15.26
N ILE A 60 -9.13 -9.56 -14.51
CA ILE A 60 -10.14 -9.87 -13.48
C ILE A 60 -11.55 -10.09 -14.04
N ALA A 61 -11.89 -9.57 -15.22
CA ALA A 61 -13.24 -9.61 -15.77
C ALA A 61 -13.67 -11.00 -16.32
N GLY A 62 -12.80 -12.01 -16.26
CA GLY A 62 -13.10 -13.38 -16.67
C GLY A 62 -13.08 -13.66 -18.18
N GLY A 63 -12.83 -12.62 -19.00
CA GLY A 63 -12.60 -12.72 -20.45
C GLY A 63 -11.20 -13.17 -20.95
N PRO A 64 -10.09 -13.06 -20.20
CA PRO A 64 -8.77 -13.41 -20.74
C PRO A 64 -8.58 -14.92 -20.92
N GLY A 65 -7.79 -15.27 -21.93
CA GLY A 65 -7.28 -16.63 -22.07
C GLY A 65 -6.42 -17.04 -20.87
N GLN A 66 -6.46 -18.33 -20.53
CA GLN A 66 -5.63 -18.96 -19.48
C GLN A 66 -4.14 -18.61 -19.61
N ARG A 67 -3.66 -18.39 -20.85
CA ARG A 67 -2.30 -17.94 -21.14
C ARG A 67 -1.98 -16.57 -20.55
N ASN A 68 -2.89 -15.59 -20.60
CA ASN A 68 -2.64 -14.25 -20.06
C ASN A 68 -2.54 -14.27 -18.52
N LEU A 69 -3.33 -15.13 -17.86
CA LEU A 69 -3.20 -15.35 -16.42
C LEU A 69 -1.86 -16.02 -16.07
N SER A 70 -1.46 -17.03 -16.83
CA SER A 70 -0.14 -17.68 -16.67
C SER A 70 1.00 -16.68 -16.86
N ASP A 71 0.94 -15.84 -17.90
CA ASP A 71 1.92 -14.79 -18.19
C ASP A 71 2.05 -13.79 -17.03
N ALA A 72 0.92 -13.31 -16.51
CA ALA A 72 0.89 -12.41 -15.36
C ALA A 72 1.51 -13.04 -14.10
N VAL A 73 1.16 -14.29 -13.78
CA VAL A 73 1.71 -15.02 -12.63
C VAL A 73 3.23 -15.17 -12.76
N HIS A 74 3.74 -15.56 -13.93
CA HIS A 74 5.18 -15.68 -14.15
C HIS A 74 5.91 -14.35 -14.03
N ALA A 75 5.37 -13.28 -14.61
CA ALA A 75 5.98 -11.95 -14.54
C ALA A 75 6.02 -11.42 -13.11
N LEU A 76 4.92 -11.56 -12.35
CA LEU A 76 4.86 -11.22 -10.94
C LEU A 76 5.84 -12.05 -10.10
N CYS A 77 5.98 -13.34 -10.41
CA CYS A 77 6.96 -14.22 -9.76
C CYS A 77 8.40 -13.80 -10.08
N ALA A 78 8.69 -13.36 -11.31
CA ALA A 78 10.02 -12.90 -11.70
C ALA A 78 10.45 -11.60 -10.99
N VAL A 79 9.49 -10.74 -10.61
CA VAL A 79 9.74 -9.47 -9.92
C VAL A 79 9.71 -9.63 -8.40
N HIS A 80 8.77 -10.39 -7.86
CA HIS A 80 8.50 -10.45 -6.41
C HIS A 80 8.75 -11.80 -5.75
N GLY A 81 9.08 -12.85 -6.52
CA GLY A 81 9.26 -14.21 -6.01
C GLY A 81 10.58 -14.45 -5.27
N ASP A 82 11.62 -13.66 -5.58
CA ASP A 82 12.95 -13.82 -4.97
C ASP A 82 13.00 -13.28 -3.53
N HIS A 83 13.88 -13.88 -2.72
CA HIS A 83 14.19 -13.47 -1.36
C HIS A 83 15.72 -13.29 -1.17
N PRO A 84 16.20 -12.21 -0.52
CA PRO A 84 15.42 -11.11 0.06
C PRO A 84 14.78 -10.24 -1.03
N GLY A 85 13.58 -9.76 -0.76
CA GLY A 85 12.88 -8.78 -1.59
C GLY A 85 12.78 -7.43 -0.90
N LEU A 86 12.20 -6.43 -1.57
CA LEU A 86 12.09 -5.03 -1.11
C LEU A 86 11.83 -4.89 0.41
N ILE A 87 10.81 -5.55 0.95
CA ILE A 87 10.42 -5.41 2.36
C ILE A 87 11.51 -5.93 3.32
N ALA A 88 12.10 -7.08 3.01
CA ALA A 88 13.15 -7.68 3.83
C ALA A 88 14.42 -6.84 3.80
N ASP A 89 14.78 -6.30 2.63
CA ASP A 89 15.93 -5.40 2.49
C ASP A 89 15.73 -4.11 3.28
N VAL A 90 14.55 -3.48 3.19
CA VAL A 90 14.24 -2.25 3.93
C VAL A 90 14.26 -2.49 5.44
N LEU A 91 13.69 -3.61 5.91
CA LEU A 91 13.71 -4.00 7.31
C LEU A 91 15.16 -4.20 7.81
N ALA A 92 15.99 -4.92 7.05
CA ALA A 92 17.38 -5.19 7.42
C ALA A 92 18.24 -3.93 7.53
N ARG A 93 17.95 -2.89 6.73
CA ARG A 93 18.68 -1.62 6.77
C ARG A 93 18.31 -0.73 7.95
N ALA A 94 17.06 -0.81 8.43
CA ALA A 94 16.58 -0.07 9.61
C ALA A 94 16.83 1.45 9.58
N ILE A 95 16.77 2.09 8.40
CA ILE A 95 16.98 3.55 8.24
C ILE A 95 15.90 4.39 8.96
N GLN A 96 14.73 3.80 9.19
CA GLN A 96 13.59 4.40 9.87
C GLN A 96 13.07 3.47 10.97
N PRO A 97 13.72 3.47 12.16
CA PRO A 97 13.40 2.55 13.25
C PRO A 97 11.95 2.63 13.73
N GLU A 98 11.31 3.79 13.55
CA GLU A 98 9.91 4.02 13.89
C GLU A 98 8.95 3.12 13.09
N ALA A 99 9.39 2.59 11.94
CA ALA A 99 8.63 1.67 11.11
C ALA A 99 8.96 0.18 11.36
N SER A 100 9.90 -0.14 12.25
CA SER A 100 10.47 -1.50 12.36
C SER A 100 9.44 -2.58 12.67
N ASP A 101 8.53 -2.33 13.62
CA ASP A 101 7.50 -3.32 14.00
C ASP A 101 6.53 -3.58 12.84
N TRP A 102 6.08 -2.51 12.16
CA TRP A 102 5.23 -2.64 10.98
C TRP A 102 5.95 -3.34 9.82
N LEU A 103 7.23 -3.03 9.59
CA LEU A 103 8.05 -3.70 8.57
C LEU A 103 8.26 -5.18 8.88
N ALA A 104 8.37 -5.57 10.15
CA ALA A 104 8.46 -6.97 10.55
C ALA A 104 7.17 -7.74 10.24
N VAL A 105 6.00 -7.15 10.54
CA VAL A 105 4.70 -7.73 10.16
C VAL A 105 4.57 -7.81 8.64
N ALA A 106 4.95 -6.76 7.91
CA ALA A 106 4.95 -6.73 6.46
C ALA A 106 5.86 -7.81 5.84
N ALA A 107 7.06 -7.98 6.38
CA ALA A 107 8.02 -8.97 5.89
C ALA A 107 7.52 -10.41 6.09
N SER A 108 6.91 -10.69 7.25
CA SER A 108 6.30 -11.99 7.54
C SER A 108 5.11 -12.25 6.62
N GLY A 109 4.15 -11.33 6.55
CA GLY A 109 2.96 -11.53 5.72
C GLY A 109 3.30 -11.65 4.23
N PHE A 110 4.26 -10.87 3.73
CA PHE A 110 4.68 -10.97 2.33
C PHE A 110 5.49 -12.24 2.03
N ALA A 111 6.05 -12.91 3.05
CA ALA A 111 6.61 -14.25 2.87
C ALA A 111 5.50 -15.27 2.54
N ASP A 112 4.34 -15.18 3.19
CA ASP A 112 3.17 -16.01 2.86
C ASP A 112 2.68 -15.74 1.42
N GLU A 113 2.65 -14.46 1.01
CA GLU A 113 2.32 -14.06 -0.36
C GLU A 113 3.30 -14.62 -1.39
N ARG A 114 4.62 -14.64 -1.10
CA ARG A 114 5.62 -15.27 -1.98
C ARG A 114 5.44 -16.78 -2.07
N THR A 115 5.13 -17.45 -0.96
CA THR A 115 4.83 -18.89 -0.96
C THR A 115 3.61 -19.18 -1.82
N TYR A 116 2.55 -18.39 -1.70
CA TYR A 116 1.37 -18.49 -2.55
C TYR A 116 1.72 -18.29 -4.03
N LEU A 117 2.47 -17.24 -4.35
CA LEU A 117 2.90 -16.94 -5.71
C LEU A 117 3.74 -18.08 -6.30
N ALA A 118 4.69 -18.64 -5.55
CA ALA A 118 5.51 -19.76 -6.01
C ALA A 118 4.67 -21.02 -6.30
N HIS A 119 3.71 -21.36 -5.43
CA HIS A 119 2.78 -22.47 -5.67
C HIS A 119 1.92 -22.24 -6.91
N LEU A 120 1.41 -21.02 -7.09
CA LEU A 120 0.60 -20.66 -8.24
C LEU A 120 1.42 -20.72 -9.53
N THR A 121 2.65 -20.20 -9.54
CA THR A 121 3.59 -20.29 -10.68
C THR A 121 3.85 -21.73 -11.11
N ALA A 122 3.99 -22.67 -10.15
CA ALA A 122 4.12 -24.09 -10.48
C ALA A 122 2.84 -24.67 -11.09
N ALA A 123 1.66 -24.20 -10.68
CA ALA A 123 0.37 -24.69 -11.15
C ALA A 123 -0.05 -24.15 -12.52
N VAL A 124 0.33 -22.90 -12.87
CA VAL A 124 -0.07 -22.28 -14.15
C VAL A 124 0.63 -22.84 -15.39
N GLY A 125 1.57 -23.77 -15.20
CA GLY A 125 2.31 -24.42 -16.27
C GLY A 125 3.42 -23.54 -16.86
N PRO A 126 3.96 -23.90 -18.04
CA PRO A 126 5.09 -23.18 -18.63
C PRO A 126 4.70 -21.77 -19.06
N LEU A 127 5.68 -20.85 -19.01
CA LEU A 127 5.53 -19.49 -19.50
C LEU A 127 5.07 -19.51 -20.98
N PRO A 128 4.01 -18.78 -21.35
CA PRO A 128 3.56 -18.72 -22.73
C PRO A 128 4.63 -18.15 -23.67
N SER A 129 4.92 -18.87 -24.76
CA SER A 129 5.79 -18.38 -25.82
C SER A 129 5.23 -17.08 -26.41
N THR A 130 6.04 -16.03 -26.39
CA THR A 130 5.64 -14.68 -26.79
C THR A 130 6.76 -14.04 -27.62
N PRO A 131 6.46 -13.40 -28.76
CA PRO A 131 7.45 -12.59 -29.47
C PRO A 131 8.07 -11.52 -28.56
N GLY A 132 9.37 -11.25 -28.70
CA GLY A 132 10.07 -10.28 -27.85
C GLY A 132 10.38 -10.80 -26.44
N GLN A 133 10.61 -12.10 -26.30
CA GLN A 133 10.86 -12.74 -24.99
C GLN A 133 12.14 -12.22 -24.32
N ALA A 134 13.22 -12.03 -25.07
CA ALA A 134 14.49 -11.53 -24.52
C ALA A 134 14.37 -10.09 -24.00
N GLU A 135 13.62 -9.25 -24.71
CA GLU A 135 13.31 -7.87 -24.31
C GLU A 135 12.42 -7.85 -23.07
N SER A 136 11.42 -8.75 -23.00
CA SER A 136 10.56 -8.91 -21.82
C SER A 136 11.37 -9.33 -20.59
N GLU A 137 12.25 -10.31 -20.73
CA GLU A 137 13.13 -10.75 -19.65
C GLU A 137 14.06 -9.63 -19.17
N SER A 138 14.63 -8.87 -20.11
CA SER A 138 15.46 -7.70 -19.78
C SER A 138 14.68 -6.63 -19.02
N ALA A 139 13.42 -6.38 -19.40
CA ALA A 139 12.55 -5.44 -18.70
C ALA A 139 12.25 -5.90 -17.26
N LEU A 140 11.94 -7.18 -17.05
CA LEU A 140 11.69 -7.75 -15.71
C LEU A 140 12.95 -7.68 -14.82
N VAL A 141 14.14 -7.94 -15.39
CA VAL A 141 15.41 -7.74 -14.68
C VAL A 141 15.62 -6.28 -14.29
N GLY A 142 15.32 -5.35 -15.19
CA GLY A 142 15.40 -3.92 -14.94
C GLY A 142 14.46 -3.46 -13.82
N GLU A 143 13.23 -3.98 -13.80
CA GLU A 143 12.23 -3.68 -12.77
C GLU A 143 12.69 -4.18 -11.40
N ARG A 144 13.15 -5.43 -11.30
CA ARG A 144 13.69 -5.96 -10.03
C ARG A 144 14.88 -5.12 -9.54
N HIS A 145 15.78 -4.74 -10.44
CA HIS A 145 16.89 -3.85 -10.08
C HIS A 145 16.41 -2.48 -9.58
N ALA A 146 15.36 -1.90 -10.17
CA ALA A 146 14.76 -0.67 -9.69
C ALA A 146 14.20 -0.81 -8.26
N LEU A 147 13.53 -1.93 -7.96
CA LEU A 147 13.05 -2.23 -6.60
C LEU A 147 14.20 -2.37 -5.59
N GLU A 148 15.28 -3.04 -5.97
CA GLU A 148 16.49 -3.12 -5.12
C GLU A 148 17.09 -1.72 -4.87
N MET A 149 17.11 -0.85 -5.88
CA MET A 149 17.60 0.53 -5.72
C MET A 149 16.70 1.36 -4.80
N LEU A 150 15.38 1.16 -4.84
CA LEU A 150 14.45 1.76 -3.89
C LEU A 150 14.70 1.27 -2.46
N ALA A 151 14.93 -0.03 -2.29
CA ALA A 151 15.23 -0.63 -0.99
C ALA A 151 16.50 -0.05 -0.34
N ARG A 152 17.49 0.31 -1.17
CA ARG A 152 18.77 0.90 -0.76
C ARG A 152 18.74 2.42 -0.53
N SER A 153 17.58 3.07 -0.61
CA SER A 153 17.50 4.53 -0.44
C SER A 153 17.80 4.96 0.99
N GLU A 154 18.79 5.83 1.17
CA GLU A 154 19.15 6.45 2.46
C GLU A 154 18.24 7.63 2.85
N ARG A 155 17.38 8.08 1.93
CA ARG A 155 16.47 9.19 2.19
C ARG A 155 15.33 8.69 3.08
N ARG A 156 15.37 9.04 4.38
CA ARG A 156 14.32 8.70 5.37
C ARG A 156 12.91 8.92 4.80
N GLY A 157 12.07 7.88 4.88
CA GLY A 157 10.72 7.83 4.32
C GLY A 157 10.62 7.22 2.92
N CYS A 158 11.67 7.29 2.08
CA CYS A 158 11.62 6.82 0.69
C CYS A 158 11.37 5.30 0.59
N ALA A 159 12.23 4.50 1.20
CA ALA A 159 12.13 3.05 1.12
C ALA A 159 10.86 2.53 1.82
N THR A 160 10.50 3.11 2.98
CA THR A 160 9.24 2.79 3.69
C THR A 160 8.01 3.16 2.86
N GLY A 161 8.03 4.29 2.14
CA GLY A 161 6.97 4.69 1.22
C GLY A 161 6.81 3.72 0.05
N ALA A 162 7.92 3.19 -0.48
CA ALA A 162 7.88 2.12 -1.48
C ALA A 162 7.27 0.83 -0.92
N VAL A 163 7.60 0.44 0.31
CA VAL A 163 6.96 -0.72 0.97
C VAL A 163 5.47 -0.48 1.19
N ALA A 164 5.05 0.71 1.65
CA ALA A 164 3.64 1.04 1.84
C ALA A 164 2.87 0.95 0.51
N ALA A 165 3.44 1.47 -0.57
CA ALA A 165 2.89 1.35 -1.92
C ALA A 165 2.78 -0.11 -2.37
N LEU A 166 3.76 -0.95 -2.02
CA LEU A 166 3.74 -2.36 -2.39
C LEU A 166 2.59 -3.06 -1.69
N LEU A 167 2.43 -2.89 -0.39
CA LEU A 167 1.35 -3.52 0.37
C LEU A 167 -0.04 -3.03 -0.03
N HIS A 168 -0.16 -1.74 -0.38
CA HIS A 168 -1.41 -1.18 -0.88
C HIS A 168 -1.75 -1.78 -2.25
N ASP A 169 -0.83 -1.69 -3.21
CA ASP A 169 -1.08 -2.15 -4.58
C ASP A 169 -1.18 -3.68 -4.69
N TRP A 170 -0.50 -4.40 -3.79
CA TRP A 170 -0.55 -5.86 -3.76
C TRP A 170 -1.97 -6.38 -3.60
N ARG A 171 -2.88 -5.65 -2.93
CA ARG A 171 -4.30 -6.04 -2.85
C ARG A 171 -4.97 -6.08 -4.23
N ALA A 172 -4.63 -5.15 -5.12
CA ALA A 172 -5.10 -5.18 -6.49
C ALA A 172 -4.44 -6.30 -7.30
N ILE A 173 -3.12 -6.46 -7.19
CA ILE A 173 -2.35 -7.55 -7.81
C ILE A 173 -2.93 -8.92 -7.40
N ARG A 174 -3.22 -9.08 -6.10
CA ARG A 174 -3.74 -10.31 -5.49
C ARG A 174 -5.05 -10.76 -6.13
N ARG A 175 -5.91 -9.84 -6.57
CA ARG A 175 -7.14 -10.19 -7.30
C ARG A 175 -6.86 -10.93 -8.61
N VAL A 176 -5.79 -10.59 -9.33
CA VAL A 176 -5.37 -11.32 -10.54
C VAL A 176 -4.85 -12.71 -10.17
N LEU A 177 -4.03 -12.79 -9.11
CA LEU A 177 -3.52 -14.07 -8.61
C LEU A 177 -4.65 -15.00 -8.17
N ASP A 178 -5.68 -14.47 -7.51
CA ASP A 178 -6.82 -15.25 -7.03
C ASP A 178 -7.72 -15.72 -8.18
N VAL A 179 -7.89 -14.90 -9.24
CA VAL A 179 -8.56 -15.34 -10.47
C VAL A 179 -7.76 -16.46 -11.17
N ALA A 180 -6.44 -16.36 -11.18
CA ALA A 180 -5.59 -17.45 -11.67
C ALA A 180 -5.73 -18.69 -10.77
N ALA A 181 -5.68 -18.55 -9.46
CA ALA A 181 -5.80 -19.67 -8.54
C ALA A 181 -7.14 -20.42 -8.71
N ASP A 182 -8.25 -19.70 -8.84
CA ASP A 182 -9.55 -20.30 -9.18
C ASP A 182 -9.49 -21.05 -10.52
N ARG A 183 -8.94 -20.42 -11.55
CA ARG A 183 -8.81 -21.02 -12.89
C ARG A 183 -7.94 -22.28 -12.92
N PHE A 184 -6.90 -22.33 -12.11
CA PHE A 184 -5.91 -23.42 -12.09
C PHE A 184 -6.08 -24.38 -10.90
N GLY A 185 -7.15 -24.23 -10.10
CA GLY A 185 -7.47 -25.13 -9.00
C GLY A 185 -6.49 -25.04 -7.81
N VAL A 186 -5.91 -23.88 -7.56
CA VAL A 186 -5.02 -23.61 -6.43
C VAL A 186 -5.82 -23.00 -5.28
N ALA A 187 -5.59 -23.46 -4.05
CA ALA A 187 -6.24 -22.88 -2.88
C ALA A 187 -5.71 -21.47 -2.61
N VAL A 188 -6.63 -20.53 -2.38
CA VAL A 188 -6.31 -19.13 -2.05
C VAL A 188 -6.08 -19.02 -0.53
N PRO A 189 -4.85 -18.70 -0.06
CA PRO A 189 -4.60 -18.52 1.36
C PRO A 189 -5.15 -17.18 1.87
N THR A 190 -5.41 -17.09 3.18
CA THR A 190 -5.78 -15.83 3.82
C THR A 190 -4.62 -14.83 3.74
N ILE A 191 -4.94 -13.57 3.46
CA ILE A 191 -3.96 -12.48 3.46
C ILE A 191 -3.56 -12.10 4.89
N THR A 192 -2.26 -12.03 5.16
CA THR A 192 -1.67 -11.74 6.48
C THR A 192 -0.87 -10.43 6.50
N LEU A 193 -1.00 -9.61 5.45
CA LEU A 193 -0.36 -8.30 5.35
C LEU A 193 -0.94 -7.29 6.37
N PRO A 194 -0.17 -6.26 6.78
CA PRO A 194 -0.69 -5.15 7.55
C PRO A 194 -1.98 -4.58 6.96
N SER A 195 -2.93 -4.18 7.80
CA SER A 195 -4.19 -3.61 7.34
C SER A 195 -3.95 -2.28 6.61
N GLU A 196 -4.91 -1.85 5.77
CA GLU A 196 -4.83 -0.52 5.15
C GLU A 196 -4.88 0.58 6.21
N THR A 197 -5.66 0.39 7.28
CA THR A 197 -5.73 1.33 8.40
C THR A 197 -4.38 1.49 9.10
N ASP A 198 -3.68 0.38 9.38
CA ASP A 198 -2.34 0.44 10.00
C ASP A 198 -1.32 1.09 9.06
N THR A 199 -1.41 0.78 7.77
CA THR A 199 -0.55 1.39 6.74
C THR A 199 -0.80 2.90 6.62
N ALA A 200 -2.06 3.33 6.65
CA ALA A 200 -2.45 4.73 6.62
C ALA A 200 -1.97 5.50 7.85
N ALA A 201 -2.14 4.92 9.04
CA ALA A 201 -1.67 5.48 10.29
C ALA A 201 -0.14 5.67 10.27
N LEU A 202 0.61 4.66 9.84
CA LEU A 202 2.05 4.74 9.70
C LEU A 202 2.47 5.82 8.70
N VAL A 203 1.88 5.86 7.50
CA VAL A 203 2.22 6.87 6.49
C VAL A 203 1.93 8.28 6.99
N ALA A 204 0.82 8.49 7.70
CA ALA A 204 0.50 9.78 8.31
C ALA A 204 1.51 10.18 9.40
N GLU A 205 1.87 9.25 10.29
CA GLU A 205 2.84 9.47 11.37
C GLU A 205 4.23 9.81 10.81
N LEU A 206 4.78 8.94 9.95
CA LEU A 206 6.10 9.13 9.35
C LEU A 206 6.14 10.35 8.42
N GLY A 207 4.99 10.71 7.85
CA GLY A 207 4.80 11.86 6.98
C GLY A 207 4.57 13.19 7.69
N ALA A 208 4.63 13.25 9.03
CA ALA A 208 4.31 14.47 9.78
C ALA A 208 5.22 15.68 9.46
N SER A 209 6.42 15.45 8.92
CA SER A 209 7.29 16.53 8.42
C SER A 209 7.23 16.64 6.89
N PRO A 210 7.26 17.85 6.31
CA PRO A 210 7.23 18.03 4.85
C PRO A 210 8.37 17.29 4.12
N GLY A 211 9.54 17.17 4.75
CA GLY A 211 10.70 16.46 4.18
C GLY A 211 10.46 14.96 4.05
N CYS A 212 9.96 14.32 5.12
CA CYS A 212 9.64 12.90 5.12
C CYS A 212 8.41 12.60 4.25
N GLN A 213 7.38 13.44 4.30
CA GLN A 213 6.20 13.32 3.42
C GLN A 213 6.63 13.25 1.95
N ARG A 214 7.46 14.19 1.48
CA ARG A 214 7.96 14.17 0.09
C ARG A 214 8.79 12.93 -0.22
N ALA A 215 9.52 12.39 0.75
CA ALA A 215 10.30 11.18 0.55
C ALA A 215 9.40 9.94 0.42
N ILE A 216 8.41 9.81 1.30
CA ILE A 216 7.39 8.75 1.27
C ILE A 216 6.66 8.75 -0.07
N LEU A 217 6.13 9.91 -0.47
CA LEU A 217 5.41 10.05 -1.73
C LEU A 217 6.30 9.76 -2.94
N PHE A 218 7.57 10.15 -2.90
CA PHE A 218 8.51 9.80 -3.96
C PHE A 218 8.72 8.29 -4.06
N GLY A 219 9.00 7.61 -2.94
CA GLY A 219 9.16 6.16 -2.91
C GLY A 219 7.92 5.41 -3.40
N ALA A 220 6.74 5.85 -2.95
CA ALA A 220 5.45 5.32 -3.40
C ALA A 220 5.26 5.51 -4.91
N GLN A 221 5.49 6.71 -5.42
CA GLN A 221 5.38 7.02 -6.85
C GLN A 221 6.33 6.17 -7.70
N GLN A 222 7.57 5.96 -7.27
CA GLN A 222 8.52 5.12 -8.00
C GLN A 222 8.03 3.67 -8.08
N LEU A 223 7.46 3.14 -6.99
CA LEU A 223 6.93 1.78 -6.98
C LEU A 223 5.69 1.64 -7.87
N PHE A 224 4.70 2.52 -7.73
CA PHE A 224 3.52 2.50 -8.61
C PHE A 224 3.94 2.62 -10.08
N ALA A 225 4.98 3.41 -10.37
CA ALA A 225 5.51 3.48 -11.73
C ALA A 225 6.10 2.16 -12.23
N GLN A 226 6.78 1.38 -11.38
CA GLN A 226 7.26 0.05 -11.75
C GLN A 226 6.09 -0.89 -12.06
N HIS A 227 5.10 -0.99 -11.15
CA HIS A 227 3.95 -1.86 -11.35
C HIS A 227 3.13 -1.48 -12.60
N ARG A 228 2.91 -0.18 -12.86
CA ARG A 228 2.27 0.26 -14.09
C ARG A 228 3.05 -0.19 -15.33
N GLY A 229 4.39 -0.10 -15.27
CA GLY A 229 5.30 -0.58 -16.31
C GLY A 229 5.17 -2.09 -16.54
N LEU A 230 5.10 -2.88 -15.46
CA LEU A 230 4.86 -4.33 -15.52
C LEU A 230 3.54 -4.67 -16.22
N TRP A 231 2.47 -3.95 -15.89
CA TRP A 231 1.17 -4.16 -16.53
C TRP A 231 1.17 -3.75 -18.01
N SER A 232 1.89 -2.69 -18.36
CA SER A 232 2.08 -2.29 -19.76
C SER A 232 2.90 -3.34 -20.54
N LEU A 233 3.91 -3.94 -19.91
CA LEU A 233 4.66 -5.06 -20.51
C LEU A 233 3.75 -6.26 -20.76
N LEU A 234 2.96 -6.67 -19.76
CA LEU A 234 2.01 -7.77 -19.88
C LEU A 234 0.94 -7.50 -20.95
N GLU A 235 0.45 -6.26 -21.05
CA GLU A 235 -0.46 -5.85 -22.12
C GLU A 235 0.18 -5.98 -23.50
N ALA A 236 1.41 -5.49 -23.67
CA ALA A 236 2.14 -5.60 -24.92
C ALA A 236 2.40 -7.06 -25.31
N ARG A 237 2.72 -7.91 -24.33
CA ARG A 237 2.90 -9.36 -24.53
C ARG A 237 1.59 -10.03 -24.95
N SER A 238 0.48 -9.70 -24.31
CA SER A 238 -0.87 -10.14 -24.73
C SER A 238 -1.19 -9.69 -26.16
N SER A 239 -0.81 -8.47 -26.54
CA SER A 239 -0.98 -7.93 -27.90
C SER A 239 -0.18 -8.71 -28.92
N ALA A 240 1.09 -8.98 -28.63
CA ALA A 240 1.99 -9.73 -29.51
C ALA A 240 1.53 -11.17 -29.78
N ARG A 241 0.73 -11.75 -28.88
CA ARG A 241 0.08 -13.06 -29.06
C ARG A 241 -1.27 -12.99 -29.80
N GLY A 242 -1.82 -11.79 -30.00
CA GLY A 242 -3.17 -11.61 -30.54
C GLY A 242 -4.29 -11.88 -29.52
N ASP A 243 -4.00 -11.75 -28.23
CA ASP A 243 -4.92 -12.05 -27.12
C ASP A 243 -5.56 -10.76 -26.50
N LEU A 244 -5.47 -9.59 -27.16
CA LEU A 244 -6.09 -8.33 -26.71
C LEU A 244 -7.53 -8.13 -27.21
#